data_AF-A0A1X7SPB2-F1
#
_entry.id   AF-A0A1X7SPB2-F1
#
_cell.length_a   1.000
_cell.length_b   1.000
_cell.length_c   1.000
_cell.angle_alpha   90.00
_cell.angle_beta   90.00
_cell.angle_gamma   90.00
#
_symmetry.space_group_name_H-M   'P 1'
#
loop_
_entity.id
_entity.type
_entity.pdbx_description
1 polymer ?
#
loop_
_entity_poly.entity_id
_entity_poly.type
_entity_poly.pdbx_seq_one_letter_code
_entity_poly.pdbx_strand_id
1 'polypeptide(L)' 'MSKLTAELIADSPQFMNSVNDWELSLRGNKIQVIENLGATLDQFDCIDFSNNEIRRLDGFPYLRRLKMLIINNNKLW' A
#
# COMPACT_ATOMS: atom_id res chain seq x y z
N MET A 1 4.83 5.29 15.66
CA MET A 1 5.25 5.27 14.25
C MET A 1 5.26 3.81 13.84
N SER A 2 4.52 3.43 12.80
CA SER A 2 4.47 2.03 12.35
C SER A 2 5.34 1.87 11.10
N LYS A 3 6.10 0.78 11.03
CA LYS A 3 6.85 0.39 9.84
C LYS A 3 5.95 -0.41 8.91
N LEU A 4 6.15 -0.29 7.60
CA LEU A 4 5.48 -1.16 6.63
C LEU A 4 6.25 -2.48 6.57
N THR A 5 5.86 -3.46 7.38
CA THR A 5 6.52 -4.78 7.43
C THR A 5 5.78 -5.81 6.56
N ALA A 6 6.43 -6.94 6.30
CA ALA A 6 5.82 -8.05 5.58
C ALA A 6 4.61 -8.63 6.34
N GLU A 7 4.69 -8.69 7.67
CA GLU A 7 3.61 -9.16 8.54
C GLU A 7 2.41 -8.22 8.44
N LEU A 8 2.63 -6.90 8.47
CA LEU A 8 1.55 -5.92 8.29
C LEU A 8 0.84 -6.11 6.95
N ILE A 9 1.59 -6.37 5.87
CA ILE A 9 1.03 -6.64 4.54
C ILE A 9 0.20 -7.93 4.57
N ALA A 10 0.72 -9.00 5.17
CA ALA A 10 0.03 -10.29 5.24
C ALA A 10 -1.27 -10.22 6.04
N ASP A 11 -1.28 -9.47 7.14
CA ASP A 11 -2.45 -9.32 8.04
C ASP A 11 -3.47 -8.29 7.55
N SER A 12 -3.12 -7.49 6.55
CA SER A 12 -3.99 -6.43 6.03
C SER A 12 -5.12 -6.98 5.15
N PRO A 13 -6.29 -6.32 5.09
CA PRO A 13 -7.39 -6.74 4.24
C PRO A 13 -7.02 -6.80 2.76
N GLN A 14 -7.41 -7.90 2.11
CA GLN A 14 -7.16 -8.19 0.71
C GLN A 14 -8.47 -8.65 0.06
N PHE A 15 -8.93 -7.99 -0.99
CA PHE A 15 -10.25 -8.24 -1.57
C PHE A 15 -10.38 -7.74 -3.03
N MET A 16 -11.44 -8.15 -3.72
CA MET A 16 -11.83 -7.55 -5.00
C MET A 16 -12.52 -6.22 -4.72
N ASN A 17 -12.00 -5.11 -5.24
CA ASN A 17 -12.65 -3.82 -5.09
C ASN A 17 -13.82 -3.66 -6.09
N SER A 18 -14.52 -2.53 -6.03
CA SER A 18 -15.72 -2.25 -6.81
C SER A 18 -15.49 -2.10 -8.32
N VAL A 19 -14.23 -2.07 -8.78
CA VAL A 19 -13.86 -2.02 -10.21
C VAL A 19 -13.21 -3.31 -10.70
N ASN A 20 -13.34 -4.40 -9.94
CA ASN A 20 -12.78 -5.72 -10.23
C ASN A 20 -11.24 -5.81 -10.18
N ASP A 21 -10.59 -4.91 -9.45
CA ASP A 21 -9.15 -4.99 -9.18
C ASP A 21 -8.89 -5.72 -7.85
N TRP A 22 -7.80 -6.48 -7.78
CA TRP A 22 -7.36 -7.07 -6.52
C TRP A 22 -6.65 -6.01 -5.67
N GLU A 23 -7.23 -5.67 -4.52
CA GLU A 23 -6.82 -4.56 -3.68
C GLU A 23 -6.22 -5.01 -2.35
N LEU A 24 -5.11 -4.40 -1.97
CA LEU A 24 -4.53 -4.46 -0.63
C LEU A 24 -4.84 -3.16 0.13
N SER A 25 -5.54 -3.25 1.26
CA SER A 25 -5.85 -2.10 2.10
C SER A 25 -4.84 -1.91 3.23
N LEU A 26 -4.01 -0.88 3.13
CA LEU A 26 -3.03 -0.45 4.15
C LEU A 26 -3.50 0.81 4.91
N ARG A 27 -4.81 1.04 4.94
CA ARG A 27 -5.42 2.26 5.48
C ARG A 27 -5.18 2.43 6.99
N GLY A 28 -4.84 3.64 7.41
CA GLY A 28 -4.87 4.01 8.85
C GLY A 28 -3.71 3.47 9.69
N ASN A 29 -2.67 2.92 9.08
CA ASN A 29 -1.56 2.24 9.77
C ASN A 29 -0.46 3.17 10.28
N LYS A 30 -0.58 4.49 10.11
CA LYS A 30 0.44 5.50 10.47
C LYS A 30 1.81 5.22 9.80
N ILE A 31 1.78 4.69 8.58
CA ILE A 31 2.96 4.42 7.74
C ILE A 31 3.57 5.76 7.32
N GLN A 32 4.88 5.91 7.46
CA GLN A 32 5.59 7.13 7.05
C GLN A 32 6.50 6.94 5.83
N VAL A 33 6.97 5.71 5.63
CA VAL A 33 7.90 5.32 4.58
C VAL A 33 7.29 4.13 3.85
N ILE A 34 7.30 4.17 2.52
CA ILE A 34 6.93 3.04 1.69
C ILE A 34 8.18 2.15 1.57
N GLU A 35 8.06 0.92 2.03
CA GLU A 35 9.14 -0.07 2.07
C GLU A 35 8.53 -1.49 2.03
N ASN A 36 9.36 -2.51 1.81
CA ASN A 36 8.98 -3.93 1.89
C ASN A 36 7.80 -4.38 1.01
N LEU A 37 7.39 -3.58 0.02
CA LEU A 37 6.32 -3.94 -0.90
C LEU A 37 6.65 -5.17 -1.78
N GLY A 38 7.87 -5.70 -1.74
CA GLY A 38 8.20 -6.99 -2.36
C GLY A 38 7.42 -8.15 -1.73
N ALA A 39 7.01 -8.01 -0.47
CA ALA A 39 6.17 -9.00 0.22
C ALA A 39 4.76 -9.13 -0.38
N THR A 40 4.33 -8.18 -1.22
CA THR A 40 3.06 -8.27 -1.96
C THR A 40 3.08 -9.31 -3.08
N LEU A 41 4.27 -9.81 -3.46
CA LEU A 41 4.47 -10.78 -4.54
C LEU A 41 3.80 -10.38 -5.87
N ASP A 42 3.65 -9.07 -6.13
CA ASP A 42 3.05 -8.51 -7.35
C ASP A 42 1.62 -9.01 -7.62
N GLN A 43 0.86 -9.32 -6.56
CA GLN A 43 -0.49 -9.90 -6.68
C GLN A 43 -1.61 -8.87 -6.81
N PHE A 44 -1.36 -7.60 -6.51
CA PHE A 44 -2.38 -6.57 -6.41
C PHE A 44 -2.38 -5.62 -7.60
N ASP A 45 -3.58 -5.28 -8.05
CA ASP A 45 -3.83 -4.24 -9.05
C ASP A 45 -3.95 -2.86 -8.40
N CYS A 46 -4.39 -2.80 -7.14
CA CYS A 46 -4.57 -1.59 -6.34
C CYS A 46 -3.94 -1.72 -4.94
N ILE A 47 -3.28 -0.66 -4.45
CA ILE A 47 -2.89 -0.55 -3.04
C ILE A 47 -3.46 0.74 -2.46
N ASP A 48 -4.21 0.61 -1.37
CA ASP A 48 -4.80 1.74 -0.63
C ASP A 48 -3.95 2.13 0.59
N PHE A 49 -3.26 3.26 0.49
CA PHE A 49 -2.49 3.90 1.56
C PHE A 49 -3.23 5.06 2.25
N SER A 50 -4.55 5.14 2.13
CA SER A 50 -5.38 6.16 2.75
C SER A 50 -5.09 6.38 4.24
N ASN A 51 -5.12 7.64 4.70
CA ASN A 51 -5.02 7.99 6.13
C ASN A 51 -3.73 7.48 6.79
N ASN A 52 -2.60 7.63 6.09
CA ASN A 52 -1.27 7.36 6.63
C ASN A 52 -0.50 8.67 6.84
N GLU A 53 0.81 8.58 7.07
CA GLU A 53 1.70 9.70 7.29
C GLU A 53 2.84 9.73 6.27
N ILE A 54 2.62 9.16 5.08
CA ILE A 54 3.61 9.02 4.02
C ILE A 54 4.05 10.40 3.55
N ARG A 55 5.37 10.58 3.44
CA ARG A 55 6.01 11.85 3.08
C ARG A 55 6.48 11.91 1.64
N ARG A 56 6.82 10.76 1.05
CA ARG A 56 7.36 10.66 -0.31
C ARG A 56 6.80 9.41 -0.99
N LEU A 57 6.59 9.50 -2.30
CA LEU A 57 6.24 8.36 -3.14
C LEU A 57 7.53 7.77 -3.72
N ASP A 58 8.24 7.01 -2.90
CA ASP A 58 9.48 6.31 -3.23
C ASP A 58 9.47 4.89 -2.63
N GLY A 59 10.57 4.14 -2.76
CA GLY A 59 10.71 2.83 -2.10
C GLY A 59 9.90 1.69 -2.73
N PHE A 60 9.26 1.91 -3.89
CA PHE A 60 8.55 0.87 -4.63
C PHE A 60 9.53 -0.10 -5.30
N PRO A 61 9.38 -1.42 -5.12
CA PRO A 61 10.00 -2.40 -6.00
C PRO A 61 9.30 -2.39 -7.36
N TYR A 62 9.84 -3.13 -8.31
CA TYR A 62 9.17 -3.33 -9.59
C TYR A 62 7.95 -4.24 -9.42
N LEU A 63 6.76 -3.67 -9.54
CA LEU A 63 5.45 -4.34 -9.45
C LEU A 63 4.75 -4.16 -10.80
N ARG A 64 4.68 -5.22 -11.63
CA ARG A 64 4.11 -5.15 -12.98
C ARG A 64 2.59 -5.03 -12.97
N ARG A 65 1.95 -5.59 -11.95
CA ARG A 65 0.49 -5.68 -11.88
C ARG A 65 -0.15 -4.43 -11.30
N LEU A 66 0.57 -3.70 -10.45
CA LEU A 66 0.07 -2.51 -9.77
C LEU A 66 -0.29 -1.40 -10.78
N LYS A 67 -1.57 -1.04 -10.81
CA LYS A 67 -2.14 0.00 -11.71
C LYS A 67 -2.63 1.22 -10.95
N MET A 68 -3.06 1.04 -9.70
CA MET A 68 -3.70 2.09 -8.91
C MET A 68 -3.04 2.23 -7.52
N LEU A 69 -2.80 3.48 -7.14
CA LEU A 69 -2.39 3.87 -5.79
C LEU A 69 -3.40 4.87 -5.23
N ILE A 70 -4.01 4.54 -4.08
CA ILE A 70 -4.89 5.45 -3.36
C ILE A 70 -4.09 6.05 -2.19
N ILE A 71 -3.85 7.36 -2.22
CA ILE A 71 -2.91 8.05 -1.30
C ILE A 71 -3.61 9.16 -0.47
N ASN A 72 -4.94 9.25 -0.45
CA ASN A 72 -5.62 10.36 0.23
C ASN A 72 -5.27 10.45 1.73
N ASN A 73 -5.22 11.69 2.23
CA ASN A 73 -4.90 12.00 3.62
C ASN A 73 -3.53 11.43 4.06
N ASN A 74 -2.49 11.81 3.33
CA ASN A 74 -1.08 11.59 3.67
C ASN A 74 -0.36 12.94 3.84
N LYS A 75 0.94 12.92 4.14
CA LYS A 75 1.76 14.11 4.43
C LYS A 75 2.82 14.35 3.33
N LEU A 76 2.42 14.17 2.07
CA LEU A 76 3.30 14.39 0.91
C LEU A 76 3.74 15.86 0.85
N TRP A 77 5.01 16.08 0.51
CA TRP A 77 5.60 17.40 0.29
C TRP A 77 6.55 17.37 -0.91
#